data_AF-A0A937P867-F1
#
_entry.id   AF-A0A937P867-F1
#
_cell.length_a   1.000
_cell.length_b   1.000
_cell.length_c   1.000
_cell.angle_alpha   90.00
_cell.angle_beta   90.00
_cell.angle_gamma   90.00
#
_symmetry.space_group_name_H-M   'P 1'
#
loop_
_entity.id
_entity.type
_entity.pdbx_description
1 polymer ?
#
loop_
_entity_poly.entity_id
_entity_poly.type
_entity_poly.pdbx_seq_one_letter_code
_entity_poly.pdbx_strand_id
1 'polypeptide(L)'
;MKNLIYIFLILALAANYGCSDRQPAKKNIVILVGPKSHPAGMHEYIKSARLLKAMLDHSPNTTGINTQLVYNGWPENPAILDSADLILAIADGRYGEETVNPLMANDDRIKIIQKQMDRGCGVMTFHYTTFAPDIYEEEILEWTGGYFDWQPGEKKGEWYSDYTYITDEVTFPNPGHPVCNGIESFTYEEEFYFNLRFRENDKRLVPIMDVPGLETGQELGKVVAWAVERKDGGRGFGTTIGHYYDNFEIEDYRKFVLNSIVWTAGMKVPENGIESTFYSDKEVTNMLFNAEIKGLILTGHHHPGHPWEETTPVIKTALEKDKRIHIDVSTNIYDLAQYTLKDYDFLVLNYCNWEDPEGLPDDAKEAFTSYLKDGGGLMIIHFANGAWHYSLPGAEESDWPEFRNICLRMWDHNAESMHDAYGSFTVNPTETDHFITEGISSFETIDELYYKQVGEKPIEPLLTALSKDTGKDEPLAWVNMYGEGRIFQTLLGHDAASFEAKEFHEILRRAAIWVSRKE
;
A
#
# COMPACT_ATOMS: atom_id res chain seq x y z
N MET A 1 41.14 85.58 -3.58
CA MET A 1 39.79 86.19 -3.66
C MET A 1 38.76 85.08 -3.64
N LYS A 2 37.99 85.02 -2.55
CA LYS A 2 36.58 84.59 -2.38
C LYS A 2 36.05 83.26 -2.98
N ASN A 3 35.50 82.48 -2.04
CA ASN A 3 34.32 81.57 -2.10
C ASN A 3 34.58 80.15 -2.63
N LEU A 4 34.58 79.07 -1.82
CA LEU A 4 33.57 78.47 -0.91
C LEU A 4 32.38 77.86 -1.66
N ILE A 5 32.23 76.52 -1.61
CA ILE A 5 31.03 75.76 -1.14
C ILE A 5 31.19 74.24 -1.42
N TYR A 6 31.13 73.47 -0.32
CA TYR A 6 30.73 72.07 -0.07
C TYR A 6 30.42 71.10 -1.22
N ILE A 7 31.04 69.91 -1.19
CA ILE A 7 30.37 68.61 -1.41
C ILE A 7 30.89 67.56 -0.40
N PHE A 8 29.92 66.86 0.18
CA PHE A 8 29.98 65.87 1.26
C PHE A 8 30.76 64.58 0.95
N LEU A 9 31.25 63.97 2.03
CA LEU A 9 31.65 62.56 2.16
C LEU A 9 30.67 61.62 1.44
N ILE A 10 31.20 60.73 0.58
CA ILE A 10 30.57 59.44 0.27
C ILE A 10 31.47 58.34 0.82
N LEU A 11 30.88 57.55 1.72
CA LEU A 11 31.46 56.41 2.41
C LEU A 11 32.01 55.36 1.45
N ALA A 12 33.13 54.76 1.88
CA ALA A 12 33.58 53.46 1.45
C ALA A 12 32.53 52.38 1.80
N LEU A 13 31.99 51.71 0.78
CA LEU A 13 31.29 50.44 0.91
C LEU A 13 31.78 49.56 -0.24
N ALA A 14 32.75 48.70 0.06
CA ALA A 14 33.17 47.63 -0.84
C ALA A 14 33.29 46.33 -0.04
N ALA A 15 32.47 45.36 -0.46
CA ALA A 15 32.61 43.92 -0.28
C ALA A 15 32.39 43.32 1.13
N ASN A 16 31.13 43.27 1.56
CA ASN A 16 30.61 42.04 2.18
C ASN A 16 30.01 41.18 1.06
N TYR A 17 30.80 40.28 0.48
CA TYR A 17 30.23 39.17 -0.29
C TYR A 17 29.50 38.28 0.70
N GLY A 18 28.17 38.29 0.61
CA GLY A 18 27.31 37.40 1.38
C GLY A 18 27.71 35.96 1.12
N CYS A 19 28.02 35.25 2.21
CA CYS A 19 27.92 33.80 2.22
C CYS A 19 26.47 33.49 1.83
N SER A 20 26.22 32.88 0.68
CA SER A 20 24.88 32.38 0.40
C SER A 20 24.62 31.29 1.42
N ASP A 21 23.66 31.50 2.32
CA ASP A 21 23.05 30.43 3.10
C ASP A 21 22.42 29.45 2.11
N ARG A 22 23.20 28.50 1.59
CA ARG A 22 22.65 27.31 0.96
C ARG A 22 21.91 26.61 2.07
N GLN A 23 20.58 26.52 1.95
CA GLN A 23 19.83 25.59 2.78
C GLN A 23 20.55 24.23 2.70
N PRO A 24 20.81 23.58 3.85
CA PRO A 24 21.43 22.27 3.85
C PRO A 24 20.62 21.35 2.94
N ALA A 25 21.32 20.54 2.12
CA ALA A 25 20.65 19.61 1.23
C ALA A 25 19.74 18.69 2.04
N LYS A 26 18.50 18.49 1.57
CA LYS A 26 17.58 17.57 2.22
C LYS A 26 18.15 16.16 2.20
N LYS A 27 17.94 15.42 3.28
CA LYS A 27 18.23 14.00 3.39
C LYS A 27 17.18 13.19 2.66
N ASN A 28 17.62 12.38 1.69
CA ASN A 28 16.72 11.55 0.90
C ASN A 28 16.56 10.18 1.56
N ILE A 29 15.36 9.89 2.04
CA ILE A 29 15.02 8.59 2.62
C ILE A 29 14.24 7.83 1.55
N VAL A 30 14.74 6.68 1.11
CA VAL A 30 14.03 5.80 0.20
C VAL A 30 13.51 4.60 0.98
N ILE A 31 12.19 4.42 0.99
CA ILE A 31 11.53 3.28 1.61
C ILE A 31 11.12 2.32 0.48
N LEU A 32 11.73 1.14 0.44
CA LEU A 32 11.35 0.03 -0.42
C LEU A 32 10.19 -0.72 0.27
N VAL A 33 9.02 -0.69 -0.36
CA VAL A 33 7.76 -1.19 0.20
C VAL A 33 7.34 -2.44 -0.55
N GLY A 34 7.29 -3.57 0.15
CA GLY A 34 6.83 -4.85 -0.41
C GLY A 34 5.33 -4.85 -0.76
N PRO A 35 4.89 -5.79 -1.60
CA PRO A 35 3.46 -6.06 -1.77
C PRO A 35 2.87 -6.60 -0.46
N LYS A 36 1.54 -6.58 -0.35
CA LYS A 36 0.85 -7.23 0.77
C LYS A 36 1.13 -8.74 0.77
N SER A 37 1.38 -9.31 1.96
CA SER A 37 1.67 -10.73 2.13
C SER A 37 0.93 -11.41 3.29
N HIS A 38 0.30 -10.64 4.19
CA HIS A 38 -0.33 -11.16 5.41
C HIS A 38 -1.75 -10.62 5.59
N PRO A 39 -2.54 -11.23 6.51
CA PRO A 39 -3.82 -10.70 6.96
C PRO A 39 -3.72 -9.25 7.44
N ALA A 40 -4.83 -8.52 7.37
CA ALA A 40 -4.81 -7.12 7.75
C ALA A 40 -4.50 -6.92 9.23
N GLY A 41 -3.94 -5.76 9.52
CA GLY A 41 -3.34 -5.46 10.80
C GLY A 41 -1.94 -6.07 10.95
N MET A 42 -1.60 -7.15 10.23
CA MET A 42 -0.27 -7.76 10.21
C MET A 42 0.48 -7.36 8.94
N HIS A 43 1.75 -6.97 9.08
CA HIS A 43 2.66 -6.67 7.96
C HIS A 43 2.03 -5.70 6.94
N GLU A 44 1.37 -4.64 7.43
CA GLU A 44 0.69 -3.62 6.63
C GLU A 44 1.70 -2.69 5.94
N TYR A 45 2.59 -3.23 5.10
CA TYR A 45 3.77 -2.55 4.58
C TYR A 45 3.45 -1.23 3.90
N ILE A 46 2.43 -1.20 3.04
CA ILE A 46 1.99 0.01 2.35
C ILE A 46 1.44 1.03 3.35
N LYS A 47 0.60 0.60 4.30
CA LYS A 47 0.00 1.47 5.32
C LYS A 47 1.08 2.05 6.24
N SER A 48 1.96 1.21 6.78
CA SER A 48 3.08 1.60 7.64
C SER A 48 4.04 2.55 6.92
N ALA A 49 4.44 2.26 5.68
CA ALA A 49 5.32 3.13 4.92
C ALA A 49 4.70 4.51 4.61
N ARG A 50 3.40 4.54 4.28
CA ARG A 50 2.66 5.79 4.08
C ARG A 50 2.56 6.60 5.37
N LEU A 51 2.25 5.96 6.50
CA LEU A 51 2.23 6.61 7.82
C LEU A 51 3.60 7.17 8.20
N LEU A 52 4.67 6.39 8.03
CA LEU A 52 6.04 6.83 8.30
C LEU A 52 6.41 8.04 7.44
N LYS A 53 6.09 8.03 6.14
CA LYS A 53 6.28 9.19 5.26
C LYS A 53 5.51 10.40 5.76
N ALA A 54 4.23 10.25 6.12
CA ALA A 54 3.42 11.35 6.63
C ALA A 54 4.05 11.96 7.88
N MET A 55 4.47 11.14 8.84
CA MET A 55 5.12 11.59 10.08
C MET A 55 6.48 12.26 9.82
N LEU A 56 7.35 11.67 8.99
CA LEU A 56 8.67 12.20 8.70
C LEU A 56 8.62 13.54 7.97
N ASP A 57 7.73 13.66 6.98
CA ASP A 57 7.64 14.86 6.14
C ASP A 57 6.93 16.04 6.83
N HIS A 58 6.13 15.76 7.88
CA HIS A 58 5.34 16.78 8.60
C HIS A 58 5.77 17.01 10.06
N SER A 59 6.80 16.31 10.55
CA SER A 59 7.28 16.51 11.91
C SER A 59 7.79 17.94 12.10
N PRO A 60 7.23 18.74 13.03
CA PRO A 60 7.57 20.16 13.16
C PRO A 60 8.98 20.40 13.73
N ASN A 61 9.55 19.42 14.45
CA ASN A 61 10.87 19.54 15.06
C ASN A 61 11.99 18.89 14.24
N THR A 62 11.65 18.32 13.06
CA THR A 62 12.59 17.63 12.18
C THR A 62 12.35 18.06 10.74
N THR A 63 13.21 18.93 10.23
CA THR A 63 13.11 19.45 8.86
C THR A 63 14.28 18.97 8.01
N GLY A 64 14.18 19.15 6.69
CA GLY A 64 15.25 18.76 5.77
C GLY A 64 15.23 17.28 5.40
N ILE A 65 14.08 16.61 5.51
CA ILE A 65 13.87 15.24 5.03
C ILE A 65 13.08 15.28 3.71
N ASN A 66 13.38 14.34 2.83
CA ASN A 66 12.61 14.01 1.64
C ASN A 66 12.39 12.50 1.60
N THR A 67 11.19 12.05 1.95
CA THR A 67 10.85 10.63 1.98
C THR A 67 10.24 10.19 0.64
N GLN A 68 10.79 9.16 0.02
CA GLN A 68 10.30 8.57 -1.23
C GLN A 68 9.86 7.14 -0.96
N LEU A 69 8.64 6.79 -1.39
CA LEU A 69 8.12 5.43 -1.33
C LEU A 69 8.33 4.77 -2.69
N VAL A 70 8.86 3.56 -2.67
CA VAL A 70 9.03 2.71 -3.84
C VAL A 70 8.23 1.44 -3.61
N TYR A 71 7.09 1.34 -4.29
CA TYR A 71 6.19 0.19 -4.17
C TYR A 71 6.70 -1.02 -4.96
N ASN A 72 6.11 -2.19 -4.70
CA ASN A 72 6.46 -3.47 -5.34
C ASN A 72 7.90 -3.93 -5.05
N GLY A 73 8.46 -3.50 -3.93
CA GLY A 73 9.76 -3.93 -3.39
C GLY A 73 10.99 -3.35 -4.11
N TRP A 74 10.90 -2.89 -5.35
CA TRP A 74 12.08 -2.43 -6.09
C TRP A 74 11.74 -1.35 -7.13
N PRO A 75 12.58 -0.32 -7.32
CA PRO A 75 12.29 0.72 -8.30
C PRO A 75 12.50 0.20 -9.73
N GLU A 76 11.61 0.60 -10.65
CA GLU A 76 11.78 0.34 -12.09
C GLU A 76 13.11 0.90 -12.62
N ASN A 77 13.52 2.06 -12.12
CA ASN A 77 14.83 2.65 -12.39
C ASN A 77 15.66 2.73 -11.09
N PRO A 78 16.64 1.85 -10.88
CA PRO A 78 17.47 1.85 -9.67
C PRO A 78 18.27 3.13 -9.42
N ALA A 79 18.40 4.03 -10.40
CA ALA A 79 19.14 5.29 -10.25
C ALA A 79 18.58 6.21 -9.16
N ILE A 80 17.32 6.04 -8.71
CA ILE A 80 16.78 6.80 -7.56
C ILE A 80 17.64 6.57 -6.31
N LEU A 81 18.19 5.37 -6.14
CA LEU A 81 18.99 4.96 -4.99
C LEU A 81 20.35 5.67 -4.93
N ASP A 82 20.85 6.20 -6.05
CA ASP A 82 22.14 6.91 -6.11
C ASP A 82 22.14 8.21 -5.29
N SER A 83 20.95 8.72 -4.96
CA SER A 83 20.78 9.93 -4.15
C SER A 83 20.34 9.66 -2.71
N ALA A 84 20.14 8.39 -2.32
CA ALA A 84 19.61 8.03 -1.01
C ALA A 84 20.62 8.33 0.11
N ASP A 85 20.18 8.92 1.22
CA ASP A 85 20.94 8.96 2.47
C ASP A 85 20.58 7.78 3.38
N LEU A 86 19.41 7.20 3.17
CA LEU A 86 18.92 5.99 3.82
C LEU A 86 18.12 5.15 2.81
N ILE A 87 18.37 3.84 2.81
CA ILE A 87 17.49 2.84 2.20
C ILE A 87 16.86 2.00 3.33
N LEU A 88 15.56 2.14 3.52
CA LEU A 88 14.76 1.37 4.47
C LEU A 88 13.94 0.34 3.70
N ALA A 89 13.95 -0.91 4.14
CA ALA A 89 13.07 -1.95 3.60
C ALA A 89 11.93 -2.27 4.57
N ILE A 90 10.69 -2.20 4.08
CA ILE A 90 9.47 -2.62 4.77
C ILE A 90 8.75 -3.58 3.83
N ALA A 91 9.03 -4.86 3.97
CA ALA A 91 8.61 -5.92 3.07
C ALA A 91 8.78 -7.28 3.76
N ASP A 92 8.43 -8.35 3.05
CA ASP A 92 8.88 -9.69 3.41
C ASP A 92 10.41 -9.82 3.24
N GLY A 93 10.99 -10.82 3.91
CA GLY A 93 12.40 -11.19 3.76
C GLY A 93 12.59 -12.46 2.94
N ARG A 94 13.35 -13.40 3.49
CA ARG A 94 13.55 -14.74 2.92
C ARG A 94 12.46 -15.69 3.38
N TYR A 95 11.93 -16.50 2.45
CA TYR A 95 11.03 -17.61 2.74
C TYR A 95 11.56 -18.90 2.09
N GLY A 96 12.21 -19.75 2.89
CA GLY A 96 12.82 -20.97 2.37
C GLY A 96 14.02 -20.68 1.45
N GLU A 97 14.05 -21.29 0.27
CA GLU A 97 15.08 -21.02 -0.75
C GLU A 97 14.77 -19.77 -1.59
N GLU A 98 13.54 -19.25 -1.54
CA GLU A 98 13.14 -18.04 -2.24
C GLU A 98 13.41 -16.80 -1.38
N THR A 99 13.79 -15.70 -2.05
CA THR A 99 13.98 -14.42 -1.38
C THR A 99 13.19 -13.33 -2.09
N VAL A 100 12.29 -12.70 -1.34
CA VAL A 100 11.56 -11.50 -1.74
C VAL A 100 12.10 -10.25 -1.04
N ASN A 101 13.18 -10.42 -0.25
CA ASN A 101 13.85 -9.35 0.45
C ASN A 101 14.33 -8.29 -0.56
N PRO A 102 13.80 -7.05 -0.52
CA PRO A 102 14.07 -6.07 -1.55
C PRO A 102 15.55 -5.68 -1.62
N LEU A 103 16.27 -5.72 -0.49
CA LEU A 103 17.70 -5.39 -0.41
C LEU A 103 18.60 -6.48 -0.98
N MET A 104 18.14 -7.74 -0.95
CA MET A 104 18.99 -8.93 -1.11
C MET A 104 18.37 -10.01 -2.02
N ALA A 105 17.52 -9.64 -2.98
CA ALA A 105 16.85 -10.63 -3.81
C ALA A 105 17.77 -11.33 -4.84
N ASN A 106 18.87 -10.68 -5.25
CA ASN A 106 19.85 -11.22 -6.20
C ASN A 106 21.15 -10.40 -6.22
N ASP A 107 22.20 -10.95 -6.86
CA ASP A 107 23.52 -10.33 -6.98
C ASP A 107 23.51 -8.91 -7.56
N ASP A 108 22.58 -8.60 -8.47
CA ASP A 108 22.52 -7.28 -9.08
C ASP A 108 21.98 -6.24 -8.10
N ARG A 109 20.99 -6.60 -7.27
CA ARG A 109 20.54 -5.74 -6.17
C ARG A 109 21.64 -5.56 -5.13
N ILE A 110 22.37 -6.62 -4.78
CA ILE A 110 23.51 -6.52 -3.85
C ILE A 110 24.55 -5.52 -4.35
N LYS A 111 24.96 -5.59 -5.62
CA LYS A 111 25.91 -4.61 -6.20
C LYS A 111 25.38 -3.19 -6.15
N ILE A 112 24.09 -2.98 -6.43
CA ILE A 112 23.45 -1.66 -6.40
C ILE A 112 23.41 -1.10 -4.98
N ILE A 113 23.03 -1.90 -4.00
CA ILE A 113 23.00 -1.48 -2.58
C ILE A 113 24.41 -1.26 -2.05
N GLN A 114 25.37 -2.16 -2.34
CA GLN A 114 26.76 -2.02 -1.92
C GLN A 114 27.38 -0.73 -2.43
N LYS A 115 27.11 -0.32 -3.68
CA LYS A 115 27.53 1.00 -4.21
C LYS A 115 27.04 2.15 -3.32
N GLN A 116 25.84 2.05 -2.74
CA GLN A 116 25.33 3.07 -1.82
C GLN A 116 25.97 2.96 -0.44
N MET A 117 26.20 1.73 0.03
CA MET A 117 26.88 1.49 1.31
C MET A 117 28.28 2.12 1.30
N ASP A 118 29.04 1.93 0.22
CA ASP A 118 30.38 2.51 0.01
C ASP A 118 30.38 4.05 0.00
N ARG A 119 29.23 4.69 -0.31
CA ARG A 119 29.04 6.15 -0.24
C ARG A 119 28.73 6.63 1.19
N GLY A 120 28.53 5.72 2.13
CA GLY A 120 28.06 6.02 3.49
C GLY A 120 26.54 6.16 3.60
N CYS A 121 25.77 5.64 2.64
CA CYS A 121 24.31 5.58 2.75
C CYS A 121 23.91 4.68 3.93
N GLY A 122 22.95 5.13 4.74
CA GLY A 122 22.36 4.31 5.77
C GLY A 122 21.50 3.18 5.20
N VAL A 123 21.33 2.12 5.98
CA VAL A 123 20.45 0.99 5.63
C VAL A 123 19.70 0.51 6.87
N MET A 124 18.43 0.21 6.68
CA MET A 124 17.57 -0.26 7.75
C MET A 124 16.72 -1.46 7.32
N THR A 125 16.73 -2.51 8.15
CA THR A 125 15.80 -3.65 8.06
C THR A 125 14.76 -3.53 9.17
N PHE A 126 13.50 -3.74 8.82
CA PHE A 126 12.34 -3.64 9.68
C PHE A 126 11.51 -4.93 9.63
N HIS A 127 11.27 -5.52 10.79
CA HIS A 127 10.52 -6.76 10.99
C HIS A 127 10.99 -7.87 10.03
N TYR A 128 10.12 -8.33 9.13
CA TYR A 128 10.36 -9.51 8.30
C TYR A 128 11.53 -9.34 7.31
N THR A 129 11.89 -8.10 6.93
CA THR A 129 13.10 -7.84 6.12
C THR A 129 14.42 -8.17 6.82
N THR A 130 14.40 -8.45 8.13
CA THR A 130 15.55 -9.00 8.85
C THR A 130 15.89 -10.43 8.43
N PHE A 131 14.97 -11.15 7.76
CA PHE A 131 15.24 -12.45 7.16
C PHE A 131 16.06 -12.24 5.89
N ALA A 132 17.39 -12.33 6.04
CA ALA A 132 18.34 -12.24 4.95
C ALA A 132 18.70 -13.64 4.40
N PRO A 133 19.02 -13.78 3.10
CA PRO A 133 19.58 -15.01 2.56
C PRO A 133 21.00 -15.28 3.08
N ASP A 134 21.31 -16.52 3.46
CA ASP A 134 22.64 -16.89 4.00
C ASP A 134 23.77 -16.64 3.01
N ILE A 135 23.46 -16.70 1.71
CA ILE A 135 24.43 -16.39 0.64
C ILE A 135 24.94 -14.95 0.69
N TYR A 136 24.25 -14.06 1.43
CA TYR A 136 24.63 -12.66 1.65
C TYR A 136 24.84 -12.35 3.15
N GLU A 137 25.21 -13.36 3.95
CA GLU A 137 25.51 -13.21 5.38
C GLU A 137 26.58 -12.14 5.63
N GLU A 138 27.65 -12.11 4.82
CA GLU A 138 28.74 -11.14 4.99
C GLU A 138 28.25 -9.70 4.80
N GLU A 139 27.42 -9.46 3.78
CA GLU A 139 26.82 -8.17 3.45
C GLU A 139 25.88 -7.70 4.55
N ILE A 140 24.90 -8.52 4.97
CA ILE A 140 23.94 -8.08 5.99
C ILE A 140 24.64 -7.80 7.33
N LEU A 141 25.60 -8.64 7.72
CA LEU A 141 26.39 -8.42 8.93
C LEU A 141 27.29 -7.18 8.82
N GLU A 142 27.73 -6.77 7.63
CA GLU A 142 28.44 -5.50 7.45
C GLU A 142 27.48 -4.32 7.54
N TRP A 143 26.34 -4.44 6.89
CA TRP A 143 25.41 -3.36 6.64
C TRP A 143 24.62 -2.97 7.87
N THR A 144 24.05 -3.95 8.58
CA THR A 144 23.16 -3.76 9.74
C THR A 144 23.72 -4.38 11.03
N GLY A 145 24.72 -5.27 10.96
CA GLY A 145 25.36 -5.89 12.12
C GLY A 145 24.72 -7.19 12.62
N GLY A 146 23.49 -7.47 12.19
CA GLY A 146 22.75 -8.66 12.59
C GLY A 146 21.55 -8.92 11.69
N TYR A 147 21.04 -10.14 11.74
CA TYR A 147 19.89 -10.58 10.94
C TYR A 147 19.21 -11.80 11.57
N PHE A 148 18.02 -12.14 11.06
CA PHE A 148 17.33 -13.38 11.40
C PHE A 148 17.97 -14.54 10.63
N ASP A 149 18.67 -15.41 11.35
CA ASP A 149 19.33 -16.58 10.76
C ASP A 149 18.36 -17.74 10.68
N TRP A 150 17.75 -17.86 9.50
CA TRP A 150 16.98 -19.01 9.10
C TRP A 150 17.92 -20.10 8.58
N GLN A 151 18.09 -21.18 9.34
CA GLN A 151 18.86 -22.34 8.86
C GLN A 151 17.92 -23.43 8.34
N PRO A 152 18.11 -23.94 7.12
CA PRO A 152 17.38 -25.09 6.62
C PRO A 152 17.82 -26.35 7.38
N GLY A 153 17.07 -26.73 8.42
CA GLY A 153 17.22 -28.01 9.11
C GLY A 153 16.32 -29.12 8.53
N GLU A 154 16.68 -30.38 8.76
CA GLU A 154 15.84 -31.55 8.38
C GLU A 154 14.51 -31.62 9.16
N LYS A 155 14.34 -30.81 10.21
CA LYS A 155 13.13 -30.72 11.03
C LYS A 155 12.61 -29.27 11.08
N LYS A 156 11.32 -29.11 10.81
CA LYS A 156 10.58 -27.86 11.02
C LYS A 156 10.68 -27.46 12.51
N GLY A 157 11.22 -26.27 12.81
CA GLY A 157 11.32 -25.72 14.17
C GLY A 157 12.70 -25.77 14.86
N GLU A 158 13.78 -26.12 14.15
CA GLU A 158 15.17 -26.02 14.66
C GLU A 158 15.92 -24.87 13.95
N TRP A 159 15.41 -23.64 14.05
CA TRP A 159 16.06 -22.45 13.50
C TRP A 159 17.14 -21.93 14.47
N TYR A 160 18.15 -21.19 13.97
CA TYR A 160 19.10 -20.50 14.86
C TYR A 160 18.39 -19.35 15.59
N SER A 161 17.71 -18.51 14.82
CA SER A 161 16.82 -17.47 15.33
C SER A 161 15.41 -18.01 15.54
N ASP A 162 14.70 -17.47 16.51
CA ASP A 162 13.37 -17.93 16.90
C ASP A 162 12.41 -16.74 16.97
N TYR A 163 11.11 -17.03 17.03
CA TYR A 163 10.07 -16.01 17.10
C TYR A 163 8.95 -16.41 18.06
N THR A 164 8.32 -15.40 18.67
CA THR A 164 7.17 -15.63 19.54
C THR A 164 6.24 -14.42 19.56
N TYR A 165 4.98 -14.66 19.89
CA TYR A 165 3.97 -13.62 20.10
C TYR A 165 3.80 -13.43 21.60
N ILE A 166 4.24 -12.30 22.13
CA ILE A 166 4.09 -11.97 23.55
C ILE A 166 3.74 -10.50 23.72
N THR A 167 3.00 -10.21 24.79
CA THR A 167 2.84 -8.86 25.31
C THR A 167 3.87 -8.65 26.41
N ASP A 168 4.77 -7.70 26.23
CA ASP A 168 5.81 -7.43 27.23
C ASP A 168 6.29 -5.96 27.19
N GLU A 169 6.90 -5.51 28.28
CA GLU A 169 7.56 -4.22 28.37
C GLU A 169 8.97 -4.27 27.76
N VAL A 170 9.29 -3.34 26.86
CA VAL A 170 10.65 -3.23 26.32
C VAL A 170 11.59 -2.44 27.23
N THR A 171 12.87 -2.81 27.22
CA THR A 171 13.93 -2.09 27.94
C THR A 171 15.03 -1.62 26.97
N PHE A 172 15.72 -0.55 27.34
CA PHE A 172 16.78 0.04 26.52
C PHE A 172 18.14 -0.12 27.21
N PRO A 173 18.94 -1.16 26.88
CA PRO A 173 20.24 -1.39 27.53
C PRO A 173 21.25 -0.25 27.30
N ASN A 174 21.08 0.52 26.22
CA ASN A 174 21.91 1.69 25.91
C ASN A 174 21.04 2.96 25.79
N PRO A 175 20.46 3.47 26.90
CA PRO A 175 19.46 4.54 26.87
C PRO A 175 20.06 5.91 26.47
N GLY A 176 21.39 6.05 26.48
CA GLY A 176 22.09 7.24 26.00
C GLY A 176 22.28 7.30 24.48
N HIS A 177 21.89 6.26 23.75
CA HIS A 177 21.97 6.27 22.29
C HIS A 177 20.91 7.22 21.71
N PRO A 178 21.21 8.03 20.66
CA PRO A 178 20.26 9.02 20.13
C PRO A 178 18.90 8.44 19.69
N VAL A 179 18.86 7.17 19.31
CA VAL A 179 17.60 6.47 18.96
C VAL A 179 16.64 6.40 20.15
N CYS A 180 17.16 6.41 21.37
CA CYS A 180 16.40 6.37 22.62
C CYS A 180 16.01 7.77 23.15
N ASN A 181 16.23 8.84 22.38
CA ASN A 181 15.87 10.18 22.82
C ASN A 181 14.36 10.36 22.97
N GLY A 182 13.92 10.81 24.15
CA GLY A 182 12.54 11.19 24.42
C GLY A 182 11.52 10.05 24.45
N ILE A 183 11.98 8.80 24.60
CA ILE A 183 11.13 7.61 24.78
C ILE A 183 11.32 7.03 26.18
N GLU A 184 10.23 6.50 26.75
CA GLU A 184 10.25 5.66 27.96
C GLU A 184 10.04 4.19 27.58
N SER A 185 10.08 3.27 28.55
CA SER A 185 9.66 1.89 28.32
C SER A 185 8.16 1.83 28.05
N PHE A 186 7.75 0.89 27.20
CA PHE A 186 6.34 0.71 26.84
C PHE A 186 6.02 -0.78 26.66
N THR A 187 4.78 -1.15 26.93
CA THR A 187 4.26 -2.52 26.81
C THR A 187 3.36 -2.63 25.60
N TYR A 188 3.57 -3.66 24.79
CA TYR A 188 2.79 -3.91 23.58
C TYR A 188 2.86 -5.38 23.19
N GLU A 189 1.90 -5.82 22.39
CA GLU A 189 1.89 -7.13 21.75
C GLU A 189 2.66 -7.07 20.43
N GLU A 190 3.54 -8.02 20.19
CA GLU A 190 4.35 -8.08 18.98
C GLU A 190 4.75 -9.52 18.66
N GLU A 191 5.02 -9.76 17.38
CA GLU A 191 5.80 -10.92 16.94
C GLU A 191 7.30 -10.59 17.06
N PHE A 192 7.91 -10.92 18.19
CA PHE A 192 9.32 -10.67 18.41
C PHE A 192 10.17 -11.76 17.80
N TYR A 193 11.14 -11.37 16.98
CA TYR A 193 12.24 -12.25 16.60
C TYR A 193 13.43 -12.08 17.53
N PHE A 194 13.99 -13.19 17.96
CA PHE A 194 15.01 -13.25 19.00
C PHE A 194 16.04 -14.34 18.67
N ASN A 195 17.12 -14.45 19.46
CA ASN A 195 18.28 -15.28 19.10
C ASN A 195 18.83 -14.94 17.70
N LEU A 196 18.95 -13.64 17.42
CA LEU A 196 19.43 -13.13 16.15
C LEU A 196 20.92 -13.40 15.96
N ARG A 197 21.33 -13.60 14.72
CA ARG A 197 22.75 -13.74 14.40
C ARG A 197 23.37 -12.36 14.32
N PHE A 198 24.39 -12.14 15.14
CA PHE A 198 25.20 -10.92 15.14
C PHE A 198 26.63 -11.22 14.69
N ARG A 199 27.29 -10.20 14.15
CA ARG A 199 28.70 -10.32 13.78
C ARG A 199 29.55 -10.55 15.03
N GLU A 200 30.35 -11.62 15.00
CA GLU A 200 31.16 -12.03 16.14
C GLU A 200 32.17 -10.94 16.56
N ASN A 201 32.19 -10.59 17.84
CA ASN A 201 33.11 -9.61 18.44
C ASN A 201 33.08 -8.21 17.78
N ASP A 202 31.95 -7.82 17.17
CA ASP A 202 31.84 -6.51 16.54
C ASP A 202 31.67 -5.38 17.56
N LYS A 203 32.75 -4.63 17.80
CA LYS A 203 32.77 -3.48 18.71
C LYS A 203 31.87 -2.32 18.26
N ARG A 204 31.36 -2.34 17.03
CA ARG A 204 30.44 -1.33 16.50
C ARG A 204 29.00 -1.58 16.90
N LEU A 205 28.67 -2.82 17.26
CA LEU A 205 27.30 -3.23 17.61
C LEU A 205 26.88 -2.58 18.93
N VAL A 206 25.73 -1.91 18.88
CA VAL A 206 25.06 -1.35 20.06
C VAL A 206 23.67 -1.98 20.15
N PRO A 207 23.41 -2.84 21.16
CA PRO A 207 22.05 -3.28 21.47
C PRO A 207 21.18 -2.09 21.86
N ILE A 208 20.02 -1.92 21.23
CA ILE A 208 19.17 -0.74 21.43
C ILE A 208 17.94 -1.09 22.26
N MET A 209 17.25 -2.20 21.95
CA MET A 209 16.02 -2.61 22.61
C MET A 209 16.06 -4.10 22.95
N ASP A 210 15.71 -4.43 24.19
CA ASP A 210 15.58 -5.79 24.72
C ASP A 210 14.14 -6.06 25.17
N VAL A 211 13.70 -7.31 25.03
CA VAL A 211 12.42 -7.80 25.60
C VAL A 211 12.70 -8.79 26.73
N PRO A 212 12.48 -8.42 28.00
CA PRO A 212 12.87 -9.24 29.17
C PRO A 212 12.24 -10.63 29.23
N GLY A 213 11.00 -10.79 28.75
CA GLY A 213 10.22 -12.03 28.78
C GLY A 213 10.64 -13.06 27.74
N LEU A 214 11.56 -12.73 26.83
CA LEU A 214 12.13 -13.71 25.91
C LEU A 214 13.01 -14.72 26.67
N GLU A 215 12.71 -16.00 26.51
CA GLU A 215 13.45 -17.11 27.11
C GLU A 215 14.61 -17.54 26.20
N THR A 216 15.85 -17.27 26.62
CA THR A 216 17.03 -17.55 25.83
C THR A 216 18.27 -17.79 26.71
N GLY A 217 19.16 -18.66 26.23
CA GLY A 217 20.50 -18.86 26.79
C GLY A 217 21.60 -18.04 26.11
N GLN A 218 21.29 -17.27 25.07
CA GLN A 218 22.26 -16.46 24.33
C GLN A 218 22.45 -15.08 24.98
N GLU A 219 23.68 -14.58 25.01
CA GLU A 219 24.02 -13.29 25.64
C GLU A 219 23.23 -12.10 25.05
N LEU A 220 23.10 -12.07 23.71
CA LEU A 220 22.30 -11.07 22.98
C LEU A 220 20.93 -11.62 22.57
N GLY A 221 20.49 -12.73 23.17
CA GLY A 221 19.31 -13.46 22.73
C GLY A 221 18.01 -12.67 22.86
N LYS A 222 17.98 -11.62 23.70
CA LYS A 222 16.79 -10.78 23.95
C LYS A 222 16.76 -9.49 23.14
N VAL A 223 17.81 -9.21 22.37
CA VAL A 223 17.95 -7.99 21.59
C VAL A 223 17.01 -8.07 20.38
N VAL A 224 16.08 -7.12 20.29
CA VAL A 224 15.10 -7.00 19.20
C VAL A 224 15.32 -5.77 18.32
N ALA A 225 16.16 -4.82 18.75
CA ALA A 225 16.65 -3.75 17.91
C ALA A 225 18.12 -3.42 18.22
N TRP A 226 18.88 -3.08 17.18
CA TRP A 226 20.32 -2.83 17.28
C TRP A 226 20.79 -1.80 16.25
N ALA A 227 21.95 -1.23 16.53
CA ALA A 227 22.58 -0.22 15.70
C ALA A 227 24.06 -0.55 15.45
N VAL A 228 24.56 -0.16 14.27
CA VAL A 228 25.99 -0.15 13.95
C VAL A 228 26.37 1.16 13.26
N GLU A 229 27.53 1.71 13.60
CA GLU A 229 28.17 2.75 12.80
C GLU A 229 29.38 2.15 12.09
N ARG A 230 29.34 2.15 10.75
CA ARG A 230 30.36 1.55 9.89
C ARG A 230 31.58 2.48 9.79
N LYS A 231 32.71 1.92 9.34
CA LYS A 231 33.98 2.66 9.24
C LYS A 231 33.92 3.81 8.22
N ASP A 232 33.04 3.72 7.24
CA ASP A 232 32.78 4.73 6.22
C ASP A 232 31.88 5.88 6.73
N GLY A 233 31.39 5.81 7.98
CA GLY A 233 30.46 6.76 8.58
C GLY A 233 28.98 6.48 8.26
N GLY A 234 28.69 5.48 7.43
CA GLY A 234 27.35 4.98 7.21
C GLY A 234 26.80 4.27 8.45
N ARG A 235 25.48 4.29 8.61
CA ARG A 235 24.79 3.72 9.76
C ARG A 235 23.88 2.58 9.34
N GLY A 236 23.93 1.49 10.10
CA GLY A 236 23.04 0.36 9.99
C GLY A 236 22.11 0.29 11.18
N PHE A 237 20.84 -0.01 10.94
CA PHE A 237 19.88 -0.28 11.99
C PHE A 237 19.04 -1.49 11.63
N GLY A 238 18.85 -2.39 12.59
CA GLY A 238 17.93 -3.52 12.43
C GLY A 238 16.97 -3.57 13.59
N THR A 239 15.72 -3.93 13.30
CA THR A 239 14.72 -4.17 14.33
C THR A 239 13.75 -5.26 13.87
N THR A 240 13.31 -6.07 14.81
CA THR A 240 12.35 -7.16 14.60
C THR A 240 10.92 -6.74 14.92
N ILE A 241 10.71 -5.50 15.38
CA ILE A 241 9.37 -4.93 15.57
C ILE A 241 8.75 -4.54 14.23
N GLY A 242 7.42 -4.49 14.16
CA GLY A 242 6.68 -4.03 12.98
C GLY A 242 5.65 -5.01 12.45
N HIS A 243 5.28 -6.04 13.22
CA HIS A 243 4.26 -7.00 12.80
C HIS A 243 2.89 -6.35 12.78
N TYR A 244 2.45 -5.79 13.93
CA TYR A 244 1.13 -5.18 14.05
C TYR A 244 1.15 -3.68 13.72
N TYR A 245 0.28 -3.27 12.78
CA TYR A 245 0.11 -1.85 12.44
C TYR A 245 -0.37 -1.01 13.63
N ASP A 246 -1.21 -1.58 14.48
CA ASP A 246 -1.82 -0.88 15.61
C ASP A 246 -0.79 -0.43 16.65
N ASN A 247 0.41 -1.04 16.67
CA ASN A 247 1.51 -0.59 17.53
C ASN A 247 1.95 0.85 17.25
N PHE A 248 1.67 1.40 16.06
CA PHE A 248 1.91 2.81 15.76
C PHE A 248 1.02 3.78 16.58
N GLU A 249 -0.08 3.31 17.18
CA GLU A 249 -0.89 4.10 18.12
C GLU A 249 -0.16 4.40 19.44
N ILE A 250 0.89 3.65 19.77
CA ILE A 250 1.73 3.86 20.95
C ILE A 250 2.78 4.93 20.64
N GLU A 251 2.82 6.02 21.42
CA GLU A 251 3.70 7.17 21.13
C GLU A 251 5.17 6.83 21.09
N ASP A 252 5.64 6.13 22.11
CA ASP A 252 7.06 5.84 22.21
C ASP A 252 7.50 4.78 21.18
N TYR A 253 6.60 3.90 20.73
CA TYR A 253 6.84 3.01 19.59
C TYR A 253 7.08 3.81 18.31
N ARG A 254 6.15 4.68 17.92
CA ARG A 254 6.32 5.47 16.69
C ARG A 254 7.51 6.43 16.79
N LYS A 255 7.75 7.05 17.95
CA LYS A 255 8.91 7.93 18.19
C LYS A 255 10.22 7.15 18.08
N PHE A 256 10.30 5.94 18.62
CA PHE A 256 11.44 5.05 18.46
C PHE A 256 11.74 4.72 16.99
N VAL A 257 10.71 4.36 16.22
CA VAL A 257 10.84 4.08 14.78
C VAL A 257 11.32 5.34 14.03
N LEU A 258 10.74 6.51 14.29
CA LEU A 258 11.19 7.76 13.65
C LEU A 258 12.62 8.16 14.05
N ASN A 259 12.98 8.03 15.32
CA ASN A 259 14.33 8.29 15.81
C ASN A 259 15.35 7.37 15.10
N SER A 260 15.04 6.08 14.94
CA SER A 260 15.91 5.12 14.23
C SER A 260 16.09 5.49 12.76
N ILE A 261 15.02 5.85 12.05
CA ILE A 261 15.08 6.29 10.65
C ILE A 261 15.97 7.53 10.52
N VAL A 262 15.74 8.56 11.34
CA VAL A 262 16.48 9.83 11.28
C VAL A 262 17.95 9.62 11.64
N TRP A 263 18.23 8.82 12.66
CA TRP A 263 19.61 8.48 13.04
C TRP A 263 20.33 7.73 11.92
N THR A 264 19.68 6.73 11.31
CA THR A 264 20.26 5.90 10.24
C THR A 264 20.53 6.72 8.97
N ALA A 265 19.70 7.74 8.68
CA ALA A 265 19.95 8.71 7.61
C ALA A 265 21.15 9.67 7.86
N GLY A 266 21.84 9.52 8.99
CA GLY A 266 22.99 10.33 9.38
C GLY A 266 22.61 11.69 9.96
N MET A 267 21.36 11.88 10.38
CA MET A 267 20.90 13.13 11.00
C MET A 267 21.07 13.09 12.52
N LYS A 268 21.00 14.27 13.15
CA LYS A 268 20.90 14.39 14.60
C LYS A 268 19.45 14.16 15.02
N VAL A 269 19.21 13.20 15.90
CA VAL A 269 17.91 13.03 16.57
C VAL A 269 17.75 14.14 17.62
N PRO A 270 16.61 14.86 17.68
CA PRO A 270 16.33 15.84 18.72
C PRO A 270 16.45 15.23 20.13
N GLU A 271 16.77 16.04 21.14
CA GLU A 271 16.97 15.56 22.51
C GLU A 271 15.70 14.94 23.12
N ASN A 272 14.54 15.44 22.72
CA ASN A 272 13.22 14.91 23.12
C ASN A 272 12.62 13.94 22.08
N GLY A 273 13.43 13.46 21.13
CA GLY A 273 12.98 12.62 20.03
C GLY A 273 12.22 13.38 18.93
N ILE A 274 11.94 12.69 17.83
CA ILE A 274 11.11 13.21 16.74
C ILE A 274 9.67 13.39 17.24
N GLU A 275 9.04 14.52 16.92
CA GLU A 275 7.61 14.67 17.21
C GLU A 275 6.81 13.77 16.26
N SER A 276 6.11 12.81 16.84
CA SER A 276 5.50 11.68 16.15
C SER A 276 3.96 11.77 16.23
N THR A 277 3.34 12.72 15.53
CA THR A 277 1.87 12.79 15.47
C THR A 277 1.33 11.55 14.76
N PHE A 278 0.40 10.83 15.38
CA PHE A 278 -0.32 9.75 14.69
C PHE A 278 -1.37 10.33 13.74
N TYR A 279 -1.46 9.80 12.54
CA TYR A 279 -2.43 10.17 11.53
C TYR A 279 -3.29 8.96 11.17
N SER A 280 -4.60 9.15 11.09
CA SER A 280 -5.51 8.14 10.53
C SER A 280 -5.19 7.85 9.07
N ASP A 281 -5.59 6.68 8.57
CA ASP A 281 -5.39 6.29 7.16
C ASP A 281 -5.98 7.32 6.17
N LYS A 282 -7.10 7.93 6.55
CA LYS A 282 -7.73 9.00 5.77
C LYS A 282 -6.89 10.28 5.73
N GLU A 283 -6.32 10.70 6.86
CA GLU A 283 -5.41 11.85 6.91
C GLU A 283 -4.14 11.58 6.10
N VAL A 284 -3.56 10.39 6.23
CA VAL A 284 -2.40 9.95 5.45
C VAL A 284 -2.72 9.99 3.95
N THR A 285 -3.86 9.44 3.53
CA THR A 285 -4.31 9.46 2.14
C THR A 285 -4.43 10.90 1.62
N ASN A 286 -5.02 11.79 2.41
CA ASN A 286 -5.14 13.19 2.05
C ASN A 286 -3.79 13.90 1.92
N MET A 287 -2.88 13.69 2.86
CA MET A 287 -1.55 14.30 2.83
C MET A 287 -0.70 13.84 1.65
N LEU A 288 -0.76 12.55 1.31
CA LEU A 288 0.11 11.97 0.30
C LEU A 288 -0.41 12.15 -1.12
N PHE A 289 -1.73 12.07 -1.31
CA PHE A 289 -2.35 12.03 -2.64
C PHE A 289 -3.21 13.27 -2.93
N ASN A 290 -3.43 14.15 -1.94
CA ASN A 290 -4.38 15.26 -2.04
C ASN A 290 -5.79 14.76 -2.43
N ALA A 291 -6.14 13.57 -1.94
CA ALA A 291 -7.40 12.89 -2.17
C ALA A 291 -8.27 12.88 -0.90
N GLU A 292 -9.58 12.94 -1.08
CA GLU A 292 -10.58 12.95 -0.01
C GLU A 292 -11.58 11.80 -0.12
N ILE A 293 -11.53 11.06 -1.24
CA ILE A 293 -12.28 9.85 -1.54
C ILE A 293 -11.28 8.71 -1.75
N LYS A 294 -11.43 7.61 -1.02
CA LYS A 294 -10.57 6.43 -1.14
C LYS A 294 -11.37 5.25 -1.68
N GLY A 295 -10.93 4.68 -2.80
CA GLY A 295 -11.51 3.47 -3.38
C GLY A 295 -10.57 2.26 -3.29
N LEU A 296 -11.13 1.06 -3.29
CA LEU A 296 -10.39 -0.19 -3.41
C LEU A 296 -10.89 -1.00 -4.61
N ILE A 297 -10.01 -1.30 -5.56
CA ILE A 297 -10.28 -2.30 -6.61
C ILE A 297 -9.96 -3.69 -6.06
N LEU A 298 -10.93 -4.60 -6.13
CA LEU A 298 -10.78 -6.03 -5.85
C LEU A 298 -10.69 -6.77 -7.19
N THR A 299 -9.57 -7.44 -7.41
CA THR A 299 -9.24 -8.16 -8.65
C THR A 299 -8.35 -9.37 -8.36
N GLY A 300 -7.70 -9.94 -9.39
CA GLY A 300 -6.67 -10.98 -9.25
C GLY A 300 -7.03 -12.34 -9.81
N HIS A 301 -8.33 -12.61 -10.00
CA HIS A 301 -8.81 -13.83 -10.67
C HIS A 301 -10.00 -13.50 -11.54
N HIS A 302 -10.00 -14.04 -12.77
CA HIS A 302 -11.01 -13.75 -13.76
C HIS A 302 -11.01 -14.78 -14.90
N HIS A 303 -12.10 -14.83 -15.69
CA HIS A 303 -12.13 -15.58 -16.95
C HIS A 303 -11.06 -15.07 -17.94
N PRO A 304 -10.34 -15.95 -18.68
CA PRO A 304 -9.24 -15.55 -19.56
C PRO A 304 -9.59 -14.53 -20.66
N GLY A 305 -10.85 -14.47 -21.08
CA GLY A 305 -11.34 -13.47 -22.04
C GLY A 305 -11.52 -12.07 -21.45
N HIS A 306 -11.32 -11.90 -20.15
CA HIS A 306 -11.51 -10.64 -19.44
C HIS A 306 -10.21 -10.32 -18.66
N PRO A 307 -9.18 -9.80 -19.34
CA PRO A 307 -7.83 -9.67 -18.80
C PRO A 307 -7.77 -8.58 -17.73
N TRP A 308 -7.87 -8.97 -16.47
CA TRP A 308 -7.95 -8.03 -15.35
C TRP A 308 -6.66 -7.23 -15.14
N GLU A 309 -5.52 -7.79 -15.55
CA GLU A 309 -4.20 -7.12 -15.55
C GLU A 309 -4.19 -5.93 -16.51
N GLU A 310 -5.01 -5.95 -17.57
CA GLU A 310 -5.16 -4.86 -18.52
C GLU A 310 -6.26 -3.89 -18.10
N THR A 311 -7.41 -4.39 -17.61
CA THR A 311 -8.55 -3.54 -17.26
C THR A 311 -8.34 -2.78 -15.95
N THR A 312 -7.67 -3.38 -14.96
CA THR A 312 -7.46 -2.76 -13.64
C THR A 312 -6.70 -1.43 -13.71
N PRO A 313 -5.53 -1.33 -14.41
CA PRO A 313 -4.84 -0.06 -14.57
C PRO A 313 -5.67 1.01 -15.29
N VAL A 314 -6.52 0.61 -16.25
CA VAL A 314 -7.38 1.53 -17.00
C VAL A 314 -8.52 2.05 -16.11
N ILE A 315 -9.19 1.18 -15.36
CA ILE A 315 -10.21 1.57 -14.37
C ILE A 315 -9.60 2.53 -13.34
N LYS A 316 -8.44 2.18 -12.76
CA LYS A 316 -7.72 3.01 -11.81
C LYS A 316 -7.44 4.41 -12.37
N THR A 317 -6.87 4.47 -13.59
CA THR A 317 -6.54 5.73 -14.28
C THR A 317 -7.78 6.56 -14.59
N ALA A 318 -8.88 5.92 -14.98
CA ALA A 318 -10.14 6.59 -15.28
C ALA A 318 -10.72 7.29 -14.05
N LEU A 319 -10.68 6.61 -12.89
CA LEU A 319 -11.17 7.09 -11.61
C LEU A 319 -10.28 8.22 -11.04
N GLU A 320 -8.97 8.02 -10.97
CA GLU A 320 -8.01 8.99 -10.40
C GLU A 320 -7.77 10.23 -11.28
N LYS A 321 -8.38 10.28 -12.47
CA LYS A 321 -8.45 11.52 -13.24
C LYS A 321 -9.20 12.62 -12.46
N ASP A 322 -10.13 12.26 -11.58
CA ASP A 322 -10.57 13.15 -10.50
C ASP A 322 -9.55 13.11 -9.36
N LYS A 323 -8.86 14.22 -9.13
CA LYS A 323 -7.80 14.33 -8.10
C LYS A 323 -8.30 14.14 -6.68
N ARG A 324 -9.61 14.17 -6.44
CA ARG A 324 -10.21 13.87 -5.13
C ARG A 324 -10.18 12.36 -4.83
N ILE A 325 -9.99 11.51 -5.83
CA ILE A 325 -10.05 10.05 -5.72
C ILE A 325 -8.64 9.48 -5.68
N HIS A 326 -8.37 8.63 -4.69
CA HIS A 326 -7.22 7.73 -4.64
C HIS A 326 -7.70 6.28 -4.63
N ILE A 327 -7.06 5.43 -5.43
CA ILE A 327 -7.42 4.02 -5.58
C ILE A 327 -6.28 3.13 -5.12
N ASP A 328 -6.55 2.30 -4.11
CA ASP A 328 -5.74 1.12 -3.81
C ASP A 328 -6.24 -0.10 -4.61
N VAL A 329 -5.37 -1.08 -4.82
CA VAL A 329 -5.67 -2.29 -5.59
C VAL A 329 -5.30 -3.50 -4.75
N SER A 330 -6.20 -4.47 -4.68
CA SER A 330 -5.96 -5.81 -4.17
C SER A 330 -6.17 -6.84 -5.26
N THR A 331 -5.19 -7.72 -5.42
CA THR A 331 -5.24 -8.88 -6.33
C THR A 331 -5.58 -10.17 -5.60
N ASN A 332 -6.09 -10.08 -4.37
CA ASN A 332 -6.48 -11.22 -3.56
C ASN A 332 -7.87 -10.98 -2.99
N ILE A 333 -8.87 -11.70 -3.48
CA ILE A 333 -10.27 -11.50 -3.07
C ILE A 333 -10.49 -11.76 -1.58
N TYR A 334 -9.65 -12.58 -0.96
CA TYR A 334 -9.69 -12.86 0.48
C TYR A 334 -9.32 -11.64 1.34
N ASP A 335 -8.75 -10.60 0.73
CA ASP A 335 -8.50 -9.32 1.39
C ASP A 335 -9.79 -8.64 1.87
N LEU A 336 -10.96 -9.03 1.37
CA LEU A 336 -12.26 -8.56 1.86
C LEU A 336 -12.49 -8.83 3.35
N ALA A 337 -12.07 -9.99 3.86
CA ALA A 337 -12.16 -10.33 5.29
C ALA A 337 -11.09 -9.62 6.12
N GLN A 338 -10.00 -9.26 5.45
CA GLN A 338 -8.82 -8.76 6.11
C GLN A 338 -8.94 -7.25 6.27
N TYR A 339 -9.09 -6.52 5.16
CA TYR A 339 -9.08 -5.07 5.23
C TYR A 339 -10.15 -4.49 6.13
N THR A 340 -9.78 -3.39 6.78
CA THR A 340 -10.74 -2.51 7.43
C THR A 340 -11.53 -1.76 6.35
N LEU A 341 -12.60 -2.38 5.81
CA LEU A 341 -13.33 -1.85 4.64
C LEU A 341 -13.92 -0.45 4.87
N LYS A 342 -14.17 -0.07 6.14
CA LYS A 342 -14.59 1.29 6.52
C LYS A 342 -13.54 2.38 6.22
N ASP A 343 -12.29 2.00 5.95
CA ASP A 343 -11.24 2.92 5.49
C ASP A 343 -11.46 3.35 4.02
N TYR A 344 -12.35 2.66 3.28
CA TYR A 344 -12.65 2.94 1.88
C TYR A 344 -14.07 3.49 1.70
N ASP A 345 -14.21 4.62 1.00
CA ASP A 345 -15.50 5.21 0.67
C ASP A 345 -16.29 4.37 -0.35
N PHE A 346 -15.60 3.59 -1.20
CA PHE A 346 -16.22 2.64 -2.13
C PHE A 346 -15.31 1.48 -2.54
N LEU A 347 -15.91 0.39 -2.98
CA LEU A 347 -15.25 -0.76 -3.58
C LEU A 347 -15.55 -0.83 -5.08
N VAL A 348 -14.62 -1.36 -5.86
CA VAL A 348 -14.79 -1.72 -7.26
C VAL A 348 -14.51 -3.20 -7.42
N LEU A 349 -15.51 -3.96 -7.83
CA LEU A 349 -15.36 -5.38 -8.11
C LEU A 349 -15.02 -5.57 -9.59
N ASN A 350 -13.76 -5.94 -9.85
CA ASN A 350 -13.20 -6.32 -11.14
C ASN A 350 -12.62 -7.75 -11.04
N TYR A 351 -13.49 -8.69 -10.65
CA TYR A 351 -13.14 -10.03 -10.20
C TYR A 351 -14.23 -11.03 -10.57
N CYS A 352 -13.84 -12.24 -10.93
CA CYS A 352 -14.76 -13.37 -11.05
C CYS A 352 -14.02 -14.67 -10.72
N ASN A 353 -14.54 -15.51 -9.83
CA ASN A 353 -13.93 -16.78 -9.41
C ASN A 353 -14.11 -17.92 -10.44
N TRP A 354 -13.80 -17.63 -11.71
CA TRP A 354 -13.90 -18.58 -12.82
C TRP A 354 -13.01 -19.81 -12.57
N GLU A 355 -13.55 -21.03 -12.63
CA GLU A 355 -12.81 -22.27 -12.32
C GLU A 355 -12.21 -22.33 -10.89
N ASP A 356 -12.74 -21.53 -9.96
CA ASP A 356 -12.34 -21.55 -8.55
C ASP A 356 -13.49 -21.99 -7.63
N PRO A 357 -13.42 -23.22 -7.08
CA PRO A 357 -14.46 -23.79 -6.23
C PRO A 357 -14.43 -23.28 -4.78
N GLU A 358 -13.36 -22.60 -4.33
CA GLU A 358 -13.24 -22.14 -2.94
C GLU A 358 -14.24 -21.02 -2.64
N GLY A 359 -14.43 -20.10 -3.60
CA GLY A 359 -15.34 -18.98 -3.45
C GLY A 359 -14.92 -17.99 -2.37
N LEU A 360 -15.88 -17.23 -1.85
CA LEU A 360 -15.61 -16.26 -0.78
C LEU A 360 -15.81 -16.91 0.59
N PRO A 361 -14.87 -16.81 1.54
CA PRO A 361 -15.05 -17.33 2.89
C PRO A 361 -16.12 -16.51 3.65
N ASP A 362 -16.70 -17.11 4.68
CA ASP A 362 -17.88 -16.54 5.36
C ASP A 362 -17.60 -15.21 6.08
N ASP A 363 -16.39 -15.03 6.59
CA ASP A 363 -15.92 -13.78 7.18
C ASP A 363 -15.81 -12.66 6.12
N ALA A 364 -15.34 -12.96 4.91
CA ALA A 364 -15.31 -12.01 3.80
C ALA A 364 -16.72 -11.67 3.31
N LYS A 365 -17.64 -12.65 3.25
CA LYS A 365 -19.06 -12.42 2.95
C LYS A 365 -19.70 -11.50 4.01
N GLU A 366 -19.41 -11.72 5.29
CA GLU A 366 -19.91 -10.92 6.40
C GLU A 366 -19.33 -9.50 6.37
N ALA A 367 -18.02 -9.35 6.20
CA ALA A 367 -17.35 -8.06 6.09
C ALA A 367 -17.89 -7.25 4.90
N PHE A 368 -18.02 -7.88 3.72
CA PHE A 368 -18.52 -7.23 2.53
C PHE A 368 -19.99 -6.82 2.67
N THR A 369 -20.86 -7.69 3.19
CA THR A 369 -22.28 -7.33 3.38
C THR A 369 -22.49 -6.31 4.49
N SER A 370 -21.71 -6.34 5.57
CA SER A 370 -21.77 -5.34 6.65
C SER A 370 -21.31 -3.98 6.15
N TYR A 371 -20.22 -3.93 5.40
CA TYR A 371 -19.73 -2.72 4.75
C TYR A 371 -20.82 -2.03 3.90
N LEU A 372 -21.50 -2.80 3.05
CA LEU A 372 -22.59 -2.25 2.22
C LEU A 372 -23.79 -1.84 3.08
N LYS A 373 -24.20 -2.66 4.06
CA LYS A 373 -25.32 -2.32 4.96
C LYS A 373 -25.08 -1.02 5.72
N ASP A 374 -23.84 -0.74 6.08
CA ASP A 374 -23.41 0.45 6.82
C ASP A 374 -23.16 1.68 5.93
N GLY A 375 -23.43 1.58 4.63
CA GLY A 375 -23.40 2.72 3.71
C GLY A 375 -22.22 2.76 2.74
N GLY A 376 -21.38 1.72 2.74
CA GLY A 376 -20.28 1.57 1.80
C GLY A 376 -20.74 1.51 0.34
N GLY A 377 -19.96 2.10 -0.55
CA GLY A 377 -20.25 2.14 -1.99
C GLY A 377 -19.71 0.91 -2.73
N LEU A 378 -20.38 0.48 -3.81
CA LEU A 378 -19.90 -0.61 -4.66
C LEU A 378 -20.11 -0.31 -6.15
N MET A 379 -19.09 -0.59 -6.94
CA MET A 379 -19.15 -0.64 -8.40
C MET A 379 -18.92 -2.08 -8.86
N ILE A 380 -19.85 -2.65 -9.62
CA ILE A 380 -19.74 -3.99 -10.22
C ILE A 380 -19.49 -3.81 -11.72
N ILE A 381 -18.35 -4.32 -12.20
CA ILE A 381 -17.89 -4.09 -13.58
C ILE A 381 -18.00 -5.38 -14.39
N HIS A 382 -18.75 -5.30 -15.50
CA HIS A 382 -18.85 -6.33 -16.53
C HIS A 382 -19.15 -7.73 -15.95
N PHE A 383 -18.25 -8.69 -16.15
CA PHE A 383 -18.40 -10.10 -15.76
C PHE A 383 -18.21 -10.35 -14.26
N ALA A 384 -17.89 -9.32 -13.47
CA ALA A 384 -18.00 -9.39 -12.02
C ALA A 384 -19.44 -9.72 -11.56
N ASN A 385 -20.44 -9.48 -12.41
CA ASN A 385 -21.81 -9.93 -12.18
C ASN A 385 -22.02 -11.45 -12.29
N GLY A 386 -21.01 -12.22 -12.68
CA GLY A 386 -21.02 -13.69 -12.67
C GLY A 386 -20.37 -14.29 -11.42
N ALA A 387 -19.72 -13.46 -10.58
CA ALA A 387 -18.99 -13.92 -9.41
C ALA A 387 -19.90 -14.67 -8.43
N TRP A 388 -19.37 -15.76 -7.86
CA TRP A 388 -20.00 -16.59 -6.83
C TRP A 388 -21.39 -17.12 -7.20
N HIS A 389 -21.62 -17.38 -8.49
CA HIS A 389 -22.83 -18.03 -8.98
C HIS A 389 -22.55 -19.52 -9.24
N TYR A 390 -23.40 -20.42 -8.72
CA TYR A 390 -23.26 -21.88 -8.92
C TYR A 390 -23.16 -22.34 -10.39
N SER A 391 -23.59 -21.51 -11.35
CA SER A 391 -23.47 -21.85 -12.78
C SER A 391 -22.08 -21.58 -13.35
N LEU A 392 -21.23 -20.87 -12.63
CA LEU A 392 -19.90 -20.49 -13.10
C LEU A 392 -19.04 -21.77 -13.22
N PRO A 393 -18.44 -22.06 -14.38
CA PRO A 393 -17.71 -23.29 -14.59
C PRO A 393 -16.62 -23.52 -13.55
N GLY A 394 -16.60 -24.72 -12.94
CA GLY A 394 -15.61 -25.12 -11.94
C GLY A 394 -15.73 -24.41 -10.58
N ALA A 395 -16.82 -23.66 -10.37
CA ALA A 395 -17.08 -22.87 -9.18
C ALA A 395 -18.45 -23.20 -8.56
N GLU A 396 -19.01 -24.38 -8.83
CA GLU A 396 -20.36 -24.76 -8.43
C GLU A 396 -20.56 -24.71 -6.90
N GLU A 397 -19.54 -25.12 -6.14
CA GLU A 397 -19.55 -25.15 -4.67
C GLU A 397 -19.34 -23.76 -4.04
N SER A 398 -18.92 -22.77 -4.81
CA SER A 398 -18.64 -21.40 -4.36
C SER A 398 -19.89 -20.52 -4.19
N ASP A 399 -21.07 -21.11 -4.37
CA ASP A 399 -22.31 -20.35 -4.57
C ASP A 399 -22.64 -19.43 -3.40
N TRP A 400 -22.90 -18.16 -3.72
CA TRP A 400 -23.31 -17.16 -2.75
C TRP A 400 -24.65 -16.51 -3.14
N PRO A 401 -25.79 -17.07 -2.68
CA PRO A 401 -27.12 -16.56 -2.99
C PRO A 401 -27.32 -15.06 -2.70
N GLU A 402 -26.72 -14.55 -1.64
CA GLU A 402 -26.89 -13.14 -1.24
C GLU A 402 -26.30 -12.15 -2.24
N PHE A 403 -25.25 -12.52 -2.97
CA PHE A 403 -24.66 -11.63 -3.98
C PHE A 403 -25.65 -11.27 -5.10
N ARG A 404 -26.63 -12.14 -5.38
CA ARG A 404 -27.71 -11.89 -6.35
C ARG A 404 -28.60 -10.72 -5.93
N ASN A 405 -28.77 -10.53 -4.62
CA ASN A 405 -29.50 -9.39 -4.05
C ASN A 405 -28.73 -8.07 -4.12
N ILE A 406 -27.39 -8.15 -4.18
CA ILE A 406 -26.47 -7.02 -4.31
C ILE A 406 -26.38 -6.60 -5.78
N CYS A 407 -26.12 -7.57 -6.68
CA CYS A 407 -25.92 -7.33 -8.11
C CYS A 407 -27.23 -7.00 -8.84
N LEU A 408 -28.34 -7.68 -8.57
CA LEU A 408 -29.62 -7.58 -9.30
C LEU A 408 -29.65 -8.18 -10.71
N ARG A 409 -28.59 -8.12 -11.51
CA ARG A 409 -28.51 -8.86 -12.79
C ARG A 409 -27.25 -9.68 -12.88
N MET A 410 -27.41 -10.99 -12.77
CA MET A 410 -26.34 -11.97 -12.77
C MET A 410 -26.14 -12.59 -14.15
N TRP A 411 -24.90 -12.91 -14.47
CA TRP A 411 -24.60 -13.84 -15.55
C TRP A 411 -24.84 -15.28 -15.07
N ASP A 412 -25.73 -16.01 -15.74
CA ASP A 412 -26.08 -17.39 -15.40
C ASP A 412 -25.90 -18.30 -16.63
N HIS A 413 -24.89 -19.17 -16.56
CA HIS A 413 -24.54 -20.13 -17.62
C HIS A 413 -25.57 -21.27 -17.77
N ASN A 414 -26.44 -21.46 -16.79
CA ASN A 414 -27.52 -22.44 -16.84
C ASN A 414 -28.84 -21.82 -17.35
N ALA A 415 -28.85 -20.51 -17.60
CA ALA A 415 -29.99 -19.77 -18.13
C ALA A 415 -29.71 -19.25 -19.55
N GLU A 416 -30.51 -18.29 -20.01
CA GLU A 416 -30.38 -17.69 -21.34
C GLU A 416 -29.45 -16.45 -21.37
N SER A 417 -28.58 -16.28 -20.37
CA SER A 417 -27.61 -15.17 -20.37
C SER A 417 -26.73 -15.29 -21.62
N MET A 418 -26.62 -14.19 -22.37
CA MET A 418 -25.92 -14.14 -23.63
C MET A 418 -25.37 -12.72 -23.89
N HIS A 419 -24.62 -12.58 -24.96
CA HIS A 419 -24.14 -11.31 -25.45
C HIS A 419 -24.13 -11.31 -26.99
N ASP A 420 -24.22 -10.12 -27.60
CA ASP A 420 -23.87 -9.94 -29.01
C ASP A 420 -22.38 -10.29 -29.21
N ALA A 421 -22.00 -10.68 -30.43
CA ALA A 421 -20.57 -10.87 -30.76
C ALA A 421 -19.75 -9.60 -30.45
N TYR A 422 -18.59 -9.77 -29.80
CA TYR A 422 -17.66 -8.69 -29.48
C TYR A 422 -17.43 -7.76 -30.68
N GLY A 423 -17.63 -6.47 -30.48
CA GLY A 423 -17.46 -5.48 -31.53
C GLY A 423 -18.09 -4.13 -31.19
N SER A 424 -18.12 -3.23 -32.18
CA SER A 424 -18.59 -1.86 -31.95
C SER A 424 -20.11 -1.73 -31.91
N PHE A 425 -20.58 -0.87 -31.00
CA PHE A 425 -21.97 -0.42 -30.89
C PHE A 425 -22.06 0.94 -30.21
N THR A 426 -23.20 1.60 -30.38
CA THR A 426 -23.52 2.89 -29.76
C THR A 426 -24.21 2.68 -28.41
N VAL A 427 -23.64 3.24 -27.34
CA VAL A 427 -24.27 3.34 -26.02
C VAL A 427 -25.08 4.63 -25.95
N ASN A 428 -26.31 4.54 -25.47
CA ASN A 428 -27.24 5.65 -25.32
C ASN A 428 -27.63 5.85 -23.85
N PRO A 429 -27.39 7.04 -23.27
CA PRO A 429 -28.04 7.43 -22.02
C PRO A 429 -29.57 7.39 -22.16
N THR A 430 -30.26 6.94 -21.13
CA THR A 430 -31.73 6.97 -21.08
C THR A 430 -32.24 8.34 -20.65
N GLU A 431 -33.55 8.52 -20.65
CA GLU A 431 -34.22 9.73 -20.13
C GLU A 431 -34.25 9.78 -18.58
N THR A 432 -33.63 8.82 -17.89
CA THR A 432 -33.54 8.81 -16.43
C THR A 432 -32.62 9.94 -15.95
N ASP A 433 -33.20 10.89 -15.21
CA ASP A 433 -32.48 12.01 -14.61
C ASP A 433 -31.58 11.52 -13.46
N HIS A 434 -30.27 11.41 -13.73
CA HIS A 434 -29.31 10.92 -12.76
C HIS A 434 -27.95 11.62 -12.91
N PHE A 435 -27.32 11.93 -11.77
CA PHE A 435 -26.00 12.59 -11.69
C PHE A 435 -24.93 11.91 -12.58
N ILE A 436 -24.94 10.57 -12.60
CA ILE A 436 -23.98 9.75 -13.36
C ILE A 436 -24.04 10.05 -14.87
N THR A 437 -25.23 10.30 -15.42
CA THR A 437 -25.46 10.49 -16.87
C THR A 437 -25.73 11.93 -17.27
N GLU A 438 -25.72 12.88 -16.32
CA GLU A 438 -26.03 14.30 -16.60
C GLU A 438 -25.13 14.90 -17.69
N GLY A 439 -25.71 15.29 -18.83
CA GLY A 439 -24.97 15.89 -19.94
C GLY A 439 -24.05 14.92 -20.70
N ILE A 440 -24.11 13.62 -20.41
CA ILE A 440 -23.44 12.60 -21.23
C ILE A 440 -24.23 12.45 -22.55
N SER A 441 -23.51 12.45 -23.66
CA SER A 441 -24.08 12.17 -24.98
C SER A 441 -23.92 10.69 -25.33
N SER A 442 -24.68 10.18 -26.30
CA SER A 442 -24.42 8.86 -26.87
C SER A 442 -22.97 8.75 -27.36
N PHE A 443 -22.38 7.58 -27.20
CA PHE A 443 -20.97 7.33 -27.53
C PHE A 443 -20.77 5.93 -28.12
N GLU A 444 -19.73 5.79 -28.94
CA GLU A 444 -19.33 4.49 -29.46
C GLU A 444 -18.43 3.78 -28.44
N THR A 445 -18.59 2.47 -28.34
CA THR A 445 -17.68 1.59 -27.62
C THR A 445 -17.38 0.34 -28.45
N ILE A 446 -16.40 -0.44 -28.03
CA ILE A 446 -16.13 -1.80 -28.51
C ILE A 446 -16.23 -2.73 -27.31
N ASP A 447 -17.17 -3.68 -27.33
CA ASP A 447 -17.44 -4.51 -26.15
C ASP A 447 -18.30 -5.74 -26.52
N GLU A 448 -18.65 -6.52 -25.50
CA GLU A 448 -19.76 -7.49 -25.55
C GLU A 448 -21.05 -6.88 -24.99
N LEU A 449 -22.06 -6.74 -25.84
CA LEU A 449 -23.38 -6.24 -25.42
C LEU A 449 -24.17 -7.38 -24.79
N TYR A 450 -24.18 -7.41 -23.46
CA TYR A 450 -24.86 -8.40 -22.64
C TYR A 450 -26.40 -8.26 -22.69
N TYR A 451 -27.11 -9.39 -22.76
CA TYR A 451 -28.56 -9.44 -22.61
C TYR A 451 -29.05 -10.71 -21.89
N LYS A 452 -30.29 -10.67 -21.40
CA LYS A 452 -30.95 -11.79 -20.67
C LYS A 452 -30.23 -12.24 -19.38
N GLN A 453 -29.51 -11.33 -18.71
CA GLN A 453 -28.98 -11.57 -17.36
C GLN A 453 -30.13 -11.85 -16.38
N VAL A 454 -29.93 -12.79 -15.46
CA VAL A 454 -30.96 -13.26 -14.54
C VAL A 454 -31.15 -12.29 -13.38
N GLY A 455 -32.40 -11.96 -13.05
CA GLY A 455 -32.74 -11.12 -11.91
C GLY A 455 -34.21 -10.74 -11.86
N GLU A 456 -34.83 -10.83 -10.68
CA GLU A 456 -36.27 -10.59 -10.51
C GLU A 456 -36.60 -9.15 -10.11
N LYS A 457 -35.67 -8.48 -9.43
CA LYS A 457 -35.89 -7.10 -8.96
C LYS A 457 -35.90 -6.14 -10.16
N PRO A 458 -36.79 -5.14 -10.19
CA PRO A 458 -36.81 -4.16 -11.27
C PRO A 458 -35.50 -3.35 -11.28
N ILE A 459 -35.09 -2.92 -12.48
CA ILE A 459 -33.97 -1.99 -12.68
C ILE A 459 -34.49 -0.80 -13.48
N GLU A 460 -33.91 0.37 -13.23
CA GLU A 460 -34.09 1.55 -14.07
C GLU A 460 -32.77 1.81 -14.80
N PRO A 461 -32.68 1.51 -16.11
CA PRO A 461 -31.43 1.64 -16.85
C PRO A 461 -31.01 3.10 -16.98
N LEU A 462 -29.74 3.39 -16.72
CA LEU A 462 -29.09 4.66 -17.03
C LEU A 462 -28.50 4.67 -18.45
N LEU A 463 -28.07 3.50 -18.93
CA LEU A 463 -27.49 3.29 -20.25
C LEU A 463 -28.19 2.12 -20.93
N THR A 464 -28.36 2.22 -22.25
CA THR A 464 -28.87 1.15 -23.12
C THR A 464 -28.10 1.08 -24.42
N ALA A 465 -28.16 -0.05 -25.12
CA ALA A 465 -27.71 -0.16 -26.50
C ALA A 465 -28.58 -1.14 -27.29
N LEU A 466 -28.75 -0.88 -28.59
CA LEU A 466 -29.52 -1.74 -29.48
C LEU A 466 -28.74 -3.03 -29.79
N SER A 467 -29.17 -4.16 -29.22
CA SER A 467 -28.63 -5.48 -29.53
C SER A 467 -28.95 -5.89 -30.97
N LYS A 468 -27.95 -6.41 -31.66
CA LYS A 468 -28.07 -6.98 -33.01
C LYS A 468 -28.77 -8.34 -32.97
N ASP A 469 -28.63 -9.09 -31.88
CA ASP A 469 -29.21 -10.42 -31.73
C ASP A 469 -30.67 -10.37 -31.27
N THR A 470 -31.02 -9.47 -30.33
CA THR A 470 -32.40 -9.35 -29.81
C THR A 470 -33.24 -8.31 -30.54
N GLY A 471 -32.61 -7.34 -31.22
CA GLY A 471 -33.27 -6.22 -31.88
C GLY A 471 -33.92 -5.22 -30.92
N LYS A 472 -33.48 -5.17 -29.66
CA LYS A 472 -34.02 -4.30 -28.61
C LYS A 472 -32.91 -3.47 -27.97
N ASP A 473 -33.29 -2.34 -27.38
CA ASP A 473 -32.41 -1.59 -26.48
C ASP A 473 -32.27 -2.36 -25.15
N GLU A 474 -31.13 -3.00 -24.96
CA GLU A 474 -30.80 -3.78 -23.77
C GLU A 474 -30.13 -2.89 -22.71
N PRO A 475 -30.42 -3.10 -21.42
CA PRO A 475 -29.87 -2.29 -20.34
C PRO A 475 -28.39 -2.60 -20.11
N LEU A 476 -27.56 -1.56 -20.01
CA LEU A 476 -26.11 -1.68 -19.83
C LEU A 476 -25.60 -1.19 -18.49
N ALA A 477 -26.28 -0.24 -17.84
CA ALA A 477 -25.88 0.20 -16.50
C ALA A 477 -27.08 0.72 -15.71
N TRP A 478 -27.04 0.57 -14.41
CA TRP A 478 -28.07 1.04 -13.47
C TRP A 478 -27.49 1.21 -12.07
N VAL A 479 -28.31 1.75 -11.18
CA VAL A 479 -27.98 1.87 -9.76
C VAL A 479 -29.00 1.14 -8.90
N ASN A 480 -28.57 0.71 -7.72
CA ASN A 480 -29.44 0.14 -6.70
C ASN A 480 -28.90 0.38 -5.28
N MET A 481 -29.66 -0.10 -4.30
CA MET A 481 -29.33 -0.03 -2.89
C MET A 481 -29.25 -1.44 -2.29
N TYR A 482 -28.33 -1.64 -1.36
CA TYR A 482 -28.29 -2.80 -0.47
C TYR A 482 -27.99 -2.35 0.96
N GLY A 483 -28.98 -2.45 1.84
CA GLY A 483 -28.97 -1.70 3.10
C GLY A 483 -28.85 -0.19 2.81
N GLU A 484 -27.91 0.49 3.46
CA GLU A 484 -27.60 1.90 3.18
C GLU A 484 -26.57 2.09 2.04
N GLY A 485 -26.02 1.01 1.49
CA GLY A 485 -24.98 1.04 0.47
C GLY A 485 -25.52 1.38 -0.91
N ARG A 486 -24.80 2.26 -1.62
CA ARG A 486 -25.10 2.66 -3.00
C ARG A 486 -24.30 1.79 -3.97
N ILE A 487 -24.99 1.16 -4.91
CA ILE A 487 -24.40 0.23 -5.87
C ILE A 487 -24.60 0.77 -7.28
N PHE A 488 -23.52 0.77 -8.06
CA PHE A 488 -23.53 0.97 -9.51
C PHE A 488 -23.12 -0.32 -10.20
N GLN A 489 -23.94 -0.84 -11.10
CA GLN A 489 -23.57 -1.95 -11.96
C GLN A 489 -23.51 -1.49 -13.41
N THR A 490 -22.45 -1.90 -14.11
CA THR A 490 -22.31 -1.77 -15.56
C THR A 490 -21.98 -3.13 -16.17
N LEU A 491 -22.59 -3.43 -17.31
CA LEU A 491 -22.28 -4.59 -18.13
C LEU A 491 -21.21 -4.28 -19.18
N LEU A 492 -20.74 -3.04 -19.27
CA LEU A 492 -19.57 -2.68 -20.08
C LEU A 492 -18.26 -3.01 -19.35
N GLY A 493 -17.25 -3.45 -20.09
CA GLY A 493 -15.89 -3.63 -19.60
C GLY A 493 -15.23 -4.99 -19.89
N HIS A 494 -15.43 -5.59 -21.06
CA HIS A 494 -14.80 -6.86 -21.46
C HIS A 494 -13.27 -6.83 -21.38
N ASP A 495 -12.64 -5.82 -22.00
CA ASP A 495 -11.19 -5.64 -22.02
C ASP A 495 -10.80 -4.15 -21.90
N ALA A 496 -9.51 -3.83 -22.03
CA ALA A 496 -9.04 -2.45 -21.96
C ALA A 496 -9.65 -1.53 -23.04
N ALA A 497 -10.01 -2.06 -24.22
CA ALA A 497 -10.59 -1.28 -25.31
C ALA A 497 -12.03 -0.85 -24.99
N SER A 498 -12.77 -1.63 -24.19
CA SER A 498 -14.11 -1.28 -23.69
C SER A 498 -14.14 0.02 -22.86
N PHE A 499 -12.98 0.48 -22.37
CA PHE A 499 -12.86 1.70 -21.56
C PHE A 499 -12.44 2.94 -22.37
N GLU A 500 -12.08 2.83 -23.66
CA GLU A 500 -11.50 3.95 -24.42
C GLU A 500 -12.40 5.19 -24.51
N ALA A 501 -13.72 5.01 -24.46
CA ALA A 501 -14.69 6.10 -24.53
C ALA A 501 -14.54 7.06 -23.33
N LYS A 502 -14.27 8.34 -23.64
CA LYS A 502 -14.14 9.40 -22.62
C LYS A 502 -15.42 9.59 -21.81
N GLU A 503 -16.58 9.33 -22.41
CA GLU A 503 -17.89 9.34 -21.78
C GLU A 503 -17.99 8.24 -20.73
N PHE A 504 -17.54 7.02 -21.05
CA PHE A 504 -17.54 5.92 -20.09
C PHE A 504 -16.58 6.18 -18.92
N HIS A 505 -15.40 6.76 -19.18
CA HIS A 505 -14.52 7.23 -18.12
C HIS A 505 -15.18 8.29 -17.20
N GLU A 506 -16.00 9.19 -17.76
CA GLU A 506 -16.75 10.17 -16.95
C GLU A 506 -17.85 9.51 -16.13
N ILE A 507 -18.57 8.54 -16.71
CA ILE A 507 -19.58 7.73 -16.02
C ILE A 507 -18.95 6.99 -14.84
N LEU A 508 -17.79 6.34 -15.01
CA LEU A 508 -17.11 5.65 -13.92
C LEU A 508 -16.70 6.59 -12.79
N ARG A 509 -16.18 7.78 -13.11
CA ARG A 509 -15.86 8.81 -12.10
C ARG A 509 -17.09 9.25 -11.32
N ARG A 510 -18.18 9.56 -12.02
CA ARG A 510 -19.42 10.00 -11.37
C ARG A 510 -20.09 8.89 -10.60
N ALA A 511 -20.00 7.64 -11.08
CA ALA A 511 -20.43 6.47 -10.34
C ALA A 511 -19.64 6.36 -9.03
N ALA A 512 -18.31 6.46 -9.05
CA ALA A 512 -17.48 6.46 -7.84
C ALA A 512 -17.87 7.56 -6.84
N ILE A 513 -18.07 8.80 -7.33
CA ILE A 513 -18.53 9.93 -6.53
C ILE A 513 -19.91 9.66 -5.92
N TRP A 514 -20.83 9.12 -6.72
CA TRP A 514 -22.19 8.83 -6.29
C TRP A 514 -22.23 7.69 -5.27
N VAL A 515 -21.53 6.58 -5.51
CA VAL A 515 -21.51 5.45 -4.56
C VAL A 515 -20.84 5.82 -3.24
N SER A 516 -19.87 6.73 -3.28
CA SER A 516 -19.20 7.28 -2.08
C SER A 516 -19.98 8.40 -1.38
N ARG A 517 -21.11 8.86 -1.94
CA ARG A 517 -21.95 9.95 -1.42
C ARG A 517 -21.20 11.29 -1.34
N LYS A 518 -20.44 11.62 -2.39
CA LYS A 518 -19.59 12.81 -2.50
C LYS A 518 -19.95 13.71 -3.68
N GLU A 519 -21.15 13.53 -4.24
CA GLU A 519 -21.68 14.31 -5.37
C GLU A 519 -21.79 15.82 -5.15
#